data_AF-A0A919UI08-F1
#
_entry.id   AF-A0A919UI08-F1
#
_cell.length_a   1.000
_cell.length_b   1.000
_cell.length_c   1.000
_cell.angle_alpha   90.00
_cell.angle_beta   90.00
_cell.angle_gamma   90.00
#
_symmetry.space_group_name_H-M   'P 1'
#
loop_
_entity.id
_entity.type
_entity.pdbx_description
1 polymer ?
#
loop_
_entity_poly.entity_id
_entity_poly.type
_entity_poly.pdbx_seq_one_letter_code
_entity_poly.pdbx_strand_id
1 'polypeptide(L)'
;MRERSLDRLQHGLLAMSLGAAVDTADDRDLMIGLALPHVAANQLGARPTQVFETTAARFEEGWLPELLRVFGARVDVTLAAFGWRQIMTDDGLDVISG
;
A
#
# COMPACT_ATOMS: atom_id res chain seq x y z
N MET A 1 -0.99 -3.54 -21.37
CA MET A 1 -1.73 -4.71 -20.83
C MET A 1 -1.39 -4.82 -19.33
N ARG A 2 -2.18 -4.19 -18.45
CA ARG A 2 -1.96 -4.21 -16.99
C ARG A 2 -2.35 -5.60 -16.48
N GLU A 3 -1.36 -6.47 -16.27
CA GLU A 3 -1.56 -7.73 -15.57
C GLU A 3 -2.11 -7.45 -14.16
N ARG A 4 -3.31 -7.98 -13.89
CA ARG A 4 -4.02 -7.97 -12.61
C ARG A 4 -3.33 -8.85 -11.55
N SER A 5 -2.00 -8.81 -11.48
CA SER A 5 -1.26 -9.76 -10.65
C SER A 5 -1.11 -9.20 -9.24
N LEU A 6 -1.88 -9.78 -8.32
CA LEU A 6 -1.72 -9.64 -6.87
C LEU A 6 -0.25 -9.81 -6.44
N ASP A 7 0.52 -10.63 -7.13
CA ASP A 7 1.96 -10.81 -6.91
C ASP A 7 2.76 -9.52 -7.12
N ARG A 8 2.43 -8.72 -8.14
CA ARG A 8 3.11 -7.43 -8.38
C ARG A 8 2.78 -6.44 -7.27
N LEU A 9 1.53 -6.43 -6.81
CA LEU A 9 1.12 -5.63 -5.65
C LEU A 9 1.90 -6.04 -4.40
N GLN A 10 2.02 -7.35 -4.15
CA GLN A 10 2.76 -7.88 -3.00
C GLN A 10 4.25 -7.50 -3.06
N HIS A 11 4.90 -7.65 -4.22
CA HIS A 11 6.30 -7.25 -4.41
C HIS A 11 6.50 -5.75 -4.23
N GLY A 12 5.60 -4.92 -4.77
CA GLY A 12 5.65 -3.48 -4.61
C GLY A 12 5.51 -3.05 -3.15
N LEU A 13 4.53 -3.60 -2.44
CA LEU A 13 4.33 -3.34 -1.01
C LEU A 13 5.54 -3.77 -0.17
N LEU A 14 6.14 -4.92 -0.48
CA LEU A 14 7.37 -5.38 0.18
C LEU A 14 8.54 -4.43 -0.08
N ALA A 15 8.75 -4.01 -1.33
CA ALA A 15 9.82 -3.08 -1.69
C ALA A 15 9.67 -1.72 -0.99
N MET A 16 8.45 -1.19 -0.93
CA MET A 16 8.15 0.04 -0.19
C MET A 16 8.47 -0.10 1.31
N SER A 17 8.04 -1.22 1.91
CA SER A 17 8.26 -1.50 3.34
C SER A 17 9.75 -1.66 3.67
N LEU A 18 10.52 -2.32 2.79
CA LEU A 18 11.97 -2.41 2.90
C LEU A 18 12.64 -1.03 2.81
N GLY A 19 12.20 -0.17 1.90
CA GLY A 19 12.71 1.20 1.81
C GLY A 19 12.48 2.00 3.10
N ALA A 20 11.28 1.92 3.67
CA ALA A 20 10.96 2.58 4.93
C ALA A 20 11.76 2.04 6.12
N ALA A 21 12.04 0.73 6.15
CA ALA A 21 12.86 0.11 7.19
C ALA A 21 14.31 0.63 7.18
N VAL A 22 14.83 1.02 6.01
CA VAL A 22 16.21 1.51 5.85
C VAL A 22 16.31 3.02 6.12
N ASP A 23 15.36 3.81 5.63
CA ASP A 23 15.43 5.28 5.67
C ASP A 23 14.76 5.91 6.91
N THR A 24 14.26 5.10 7.84
CA THR A 24 13.50 5.55 9.03
C THR A 24 12.43 6.58 8.66
N ALA A 25 11.62 6.24 7.65
CA ALA A 25 10.56 7.13 7.17
C ALA A 25 9.59 7.49 8.32
N ASP A 26 9.12 8.75 8.35
CA ASP A 26 8.01 9.14 9.24
C ASP A 26 6.80 8.24 8.94
N ASP A 27 6.15 7.73 9.99
CA ASP A 27 4.98 6.85 9.89
C ASP A 27 3.92 7.45 8.97
N ARG A 28 3.76 8.78 9.00
CA ARG A 28 2.79 9.50 8.15
C ARG A 28 3.12 9.43 6.66
N ASP A 29 4.39 9.60 6.30
CA ASP A 29 4.82 9.55 4.90
C ASP A 29 4.69 8.12 4.35
N LEU A 30 5.03 7.13 5.18
CA LEU A 30 4.81 5.74 4.84
C LEU A 30 3.31 5.46 4.65
N MET A 31 2.44 5.91 5.57
CA MET A 31 0.99 5.74 5.47
C MET A 31 0.39 6.36 4.20
N ILE A 32 0.89 7.52 3.75
CA ILE A 32 0.50 8.12 2.47
C ILE A 32 0.82 7.15 1.33
N GLY A 33 2.03 6.59 1.30
CA GLY A 33 2.41 5.57 0.33
C GLY A 33 1.53 4.32 0.39
N LEU A 34 1.26 3.79 1.59
CA LEU A 34 0.49 2.57 1.82
C LEU A 34 -0.98 2.67 1.38
N ALA A 35 -1.53 3.87 1.23
CA ALA A 35 -2.89 4.05 0.70
C ALA A 35 -3.04 3.48 -0.73
N LEU A 36 -1.98 3.55 -1.54
CA LEU A 36 -1.98 3.00 -2.90
C LEU A 36 -2.16 1.48 -2.93
N PRO A 37 -1.31 0.66 -2.27
CA PRO A 37 -1.48 -0.78 -2.26
C PRO A 37 -2.76 -1.23 -1.56
N HIS A 38 -3.28 -0.48 -0.58
CA HIS A 38 -4.56 -0.78 0.07
C HIS A 38 -5.73 -0.66 -0.93
N VAL A 39 -5.82 0.47 -1.64
CA VAL A 39 -6.87 0.68 -2.65
C VAL A 39 -6.70 -0.29 -3.83
N ALA A 40 -5.46 -0.54 -4.27
CA ALA A 40 -5.18 -1.51 -5.33
C ALA A 40 -5.59 -2.93 -4.95
N ALA A 41 -5.37 -3.38 -3.71
CA ALA A 41 -5.83 -4.68 -3.24
C ALA A 41 -7.35 -4.82 -3.39
N ASN A 42 -8.11 -3.81 -2.94
CA ASN A 42 -9.57 -3.79 -3.08
C ASN A 42 -10.00 -3.83 -4.56
N GLN A 43 -9.37 -3.05 -5.43
CA GLN A 43 -9.68 -3.03 -6.87
C GLN A 43 -9.38 -4.36 -7.58
N LEU A 44 -8.43 -5.14 -7.06
CA LEU A 44 -8.09 -6.48 -7.54
C LEU A 44 -8.97 -7.58 -6.91
N GLY A 45 -9.92 -7.23 -6.03
CA GLY A 45 -10.78 -8.18 -5.32
C GLY A 45 -10.09 -8.93 -4.18
N ALA A 46 -8.89 -8.49 -3.77
CA ALA A 46 -8.17 -9.03 -2.62
C ALA A 46 -8.54 -8.27 -1.33
N ARG A 47 -8.32 -8.89 -0.17
CA ARG A 47 -8.50 -8.24 1.12
C ARG A 47 -7.21 -7.51 1.52
N PRO A 48 -7.20 -6.17 1.68
CA PRO A 48 -6.01 -5.42 2.08
C PRO A 48 -5.36 -5.99 3.35
N THR A 49 -6.18 -6.34 4.34
CA THR A 49 -5.71 -6.94 5.61
C THR A 49 -4.84 -8.17 5.37
N GLN A 50 -5.21 -9.05 4.45
CA GLN A 50 -4.42 -10.25 4.16
C GLN A 50 -3.14 -9.94 3.38
N VAL A 51 -3.21 -9.01 2.44
CA VAL A 51 -2.05 -8.58 1.63
C VAL A 51 -0.99 -7.96 2.55
N PHE A 52 -1.42 -7.08 3.45
CA PHE A 52 -0.54 -6.39 4.39
C PHE A 52 -0.01 -7.33 5.48
N GLU A 53 -0.83 -8.22 6.04
CA GLU A 53 -0.37 -9.26 6.97
C GLU A 53 0.71 -10.13 6.34
N THR A 54 0.51 -10.55 5.08
CA THR A 54 1.49 -11.35 4.34
C THR A 54 2.82 -10.61 4.15
N THR A 55 2.80 -9.27 4.05
CA THR A 55 4.03 -8.47 4.02
C THR A 55 4.62 -8.32 5.43
N ALA A 56 3.82 -8.00 6.44
CA ALA A 56 4.26 -7.85 7.83
C ALA A 56 4.99 -9.10 8.34
N ALA A 57 4.50 -10.28 8.01
CA ALA A 57 5.09 -11.57 8.38
C ALA A 57 6.51 -11.82 7.83
N ARG A 58 7.04 -10.93 6.95
CA ARG A 58 8.42 -11.01 6.42
C ARG A 58 9.42 -10.22 7.25
N PHE A 59 8.98 -9.45 8.24
CA PHE A 59 9.82 -8.61 9.09
C PHE A 59 9.88 -9.17 10.51
N GLU A 60 10.96 -8.86 11.24
CA GLU A 60 10.99 -9.07 12.69
C GLU A 60 9.97 -8.15 13.38
N GLU A 61 9.37 -8.62 14.47
CA GLU A 61 8.38 -7.85 15.22
C GLU A 61 8.91 -6.48 15.65
N GLY A 62 8.07 -5.45 15.53
CA GLY A 62 8.46 -4.07 15.76
C GLY A 62 7.47 -3.08 15.18
N TRP A 63 7.89 -1.82 15.06
CA TRP A 63 7.02 -0.72 14.62
C TRP A 63 6.46 -0.93 13.21
N LEU A 64 7.29 -1.40 12.27
CA LEU A 64 6.91 -1.54 10.86
C LEU A 64 5.87 -2.65 10.61
N PRO A 65 6.07 -3.91 11.03
CA PRO A 65 5.03 -4.93 10.84
C PRO A 65 3.75 -4.57 11.57
N GLU A 66 3.81 -3.95 12.76
CA GLU A 66 2.61 -3.49 13.46
C GLU A 66 1.85 -2.42 12.65
N LEU A 67 2.56 -1.41 12.12
CA LEU A 67 1.96 -0.38 11.27
C LEU A 67 1.30 -0.99 10.03
N LEU A 68 1.96 -1.96 9.38
CA LEU A 68 1.39 -2.67 8.22
C LEU A 68 0.10 -3.41 8.59
N ARG A 69 0.07 -4.13 9.71
CA ARG A 69 -1.14 -4.84 10.18
C ARG A 69 -2.28 -3.87 10.46
N VAL A 70 -2.01 -2.83 11.26
CA VAL A 70 -3.00 -1.82 11.64
C VAL A 70 -3.54 -1.11 10.40
N PHE A 71 -2.66 -0.67 9.50
CA PHE A 71 -3.08 0.04 8.29
C PHE A 71 -3.87 -0.87 7.35
N GLY A 72 -3.44 -2.12 7.17
CA GLY A 72 -4.15 -3.10 6.34
C GLY A 72 -5.54 -3.47 6.86
N ALA A 73 -5.79 -3.35 8.16
CA ALA A 73 -7.09 -3.58 8.78
C ALA A 73 -8.08 -2.41 8.62
N ARG A 74 -7.61 -1.24 8.18
CA ARG A 74 -8.47 -0.06 8.04
C ARG A 74 -9.51 -0.23 6.94
N VAL A 75 -10.70 0.31 7.18
CA VAL A 75 -11.85 0.30 6.25
C VAL A 75 -12.16 1.69 5.66
N ASP A 76 -11.51 2.73 6.18
CA ASP A 76 -11.72 4.14 5.85
C ASP A 76 -10.65 4.70 4.89
N VAL A 77 -9.83 3.83 4.31
CA VAL A 77 -8.74 4.23 3.41
C VAL A 77 -9.30 4.57 2.02
N THR A 78 -9.15 5.83 1.63
CA THR A 78 -9.42 6.31 0.28
C THR A 78 -8.22 7.09 -0.23
N LEU A 79 -8.01 7.11 -1.56
CA LEU A 79 -6.92 7.88 -2.15
C LEU A 79 -6.98 9.37 -1.76
N ALA A 80 -8.17 9.96 -1.82
CA ALA A 80 -8.38 11.37 -1.50
C ALA A 80 -8.04 11.71 -0.03
N ALA A 81 -8.34 10.80 0.91
CA ALA A 81 -8.01 10.99 2.33
C ALA A 81 -6.49 11.05 2.59
N PHE A 82 -5.67 10.56 1.65
CA PHE A 82 -4.21 10.57 1.72
C PHE A 82 -3.58 11.49 0.67
N GLY A 83 -4.34 12.45 0.12
CA GLY A 83 -3.82 13.45 -0.81
C GLY A 83 -3.57 12.95 -2.23
N TRP A 84 -3.92 11.69 -2.54
CA TRP A 84 -3.83 11.15 -3.88
C TRP A 84 -5.02 11.61 -4.73
N ARG A 85 -4.72 12.12 -5.94
CA ARG A 85 -5.73 12.36 -6.96
C ARG A 85 -5.68 11.28 -8.02
N GLN A 86 -6.85 10.71 -8.31
CA GLN A 86 -7.03 9.87 -9.48
C GLN A 86 -7.02 10.74 -10.74
N ILE A 87 -6.20 10.36 -11.70
CA ILE A 87 -6.16 10.94 -13.04
C ILE A 87 -6.55 9.85 -14.03
N MET A 88 -7.53 10.16 -14.87
CA MET A 88 -7.79 9.33 -16.05
C MET A 88 -6.77 9.69 -17.12
N THR A 89 -5.94 8.74 -17.51
CA THR A 89 -5.02 8.86 -18.64
C THR A 89 -5.51 7.98 -19.79
N ASP A 90 -4.96 8.20 -21.00
CA ASP A 90 -5.29 7.40 -22.18
C ASP A 90 -4.97 5.90 -21.99
N ASP A 91 -4.09 5.57 -21.02
CA ASP A 91 -3.70 4.19 -20.64
C ASP A 91 -4.52 3.59 -19.49
N GLY A 92 -5.45 4.35 -18.89
CA GLY A 92 -6.32 3.93 -17.77
C GLY A 92 -6.20 4.80 -16.51
N LEU A 93 -6.66 4.27 -15.37
CA LEU A 93 -6.61 4.99 -14.09
C LEU A 93 -5.16 5.10 -13.59
N ASP A 94 -4.74 6.32 -13.30
CA ASP A 94 -3.44 6.66 -12.70
C ASP A 94 -3.62 7.55 -11.46
N VAL A 95 -2.56 7.77 -10.68
CA VAL A 95 -2.59 8.53 -9.42
C VAL A 95 -1.37 9.44 -9.26
N ILE A 96 -1.60 10.65 -8.75
CA ILE A 96 -0.53 11.60 -8.39
C ILE A 96 -0.67 12.05 -6.94
N SER A 97 0.46 12.24 -6.24
CA SER A 97 0.50 12.89 -4.93
C SER A 97 0.53 14.41 -5.11
N GLY A 98 -0.21 15.12 -4.26
CA GLY A 98 -0.25 16.59 -4.21
C GLY A 98 0.69 17.17 -3.17
#